data_AF-A0A1I0B8U8-F1
#
_entry.id   AF-A0A1I0B8U8-F1
#
_cell.length_a   1.000
_cell.length_b   1.000
_cell.length_c   1.000
_cell.angle_alpha   90.00
_cell.angle_beta   90.00
_cell.angle_gamma   90.00
#
_symmetry.space_group_name_H-M   'P 1'
#
loop_
_entity.id
_entity.type
_entity.pdbx_description
1 polymer ?
#
loop_
_entity_poly.entity_id
_entity_poly.type
_entity_poly.pdbx_seq_one_letter_code
_entity_poly.pdbx_strand_id
1 'polypeptide(L)' 'MHHRKSQTQTVAAAKAGISERSARRIDQQLHQPQKRERNWRTRKDPLAEVWDSIVLPLLES' A
#
# COMPACT_ATOMS: atom_id res chain seq x y z
N MET A 1 -6.86 -5.64 -21.00
CA MET A 1 -8.20 -5.71 -20.34
C MET A 1 -8.97 -6.97 -20.76
N HIS A 2 -8.43 -8.18 -20.52
CA HIS A 2 -9.13 -9.43 -20.88
C HIS A 2 -9.88 -10.04 -19.70
N HIS A 3 -9.32 -9.96 -18.49
CA HIS A 3 -9.95 -10.49 -17.27
C HIS A 3 -11.30 -9.85 -16.95
N ARG A 4 -11.49 -8.55 -17.23
CA ARG A 4 -12.78 -7.87 -17.04
C ARG A 4 -13.90 -8.39 -17.96
N LYS A 5 -13.56 -9.05 -19.07
CA LYS A 5 -14.52 -9.65 -20.00
C LYS A 5 -14.88 -11.09 -19.61
N SER A 6 -13.97 -11.80 -18.93
CA SER A 6 -14.13 -13.20 -18.57
C SER A 6 -14.53 -13.42 -17.11
N GLN A 7 -14.33 -12.44 -16.24
CA GLN A 7 -14.63 -12.51 -14.82
C GLN A 7 -15.64 -11.43 -14.44
N THR A 8 -16.66 -11.82 -13.70
CA THR A 8 -17.65 -10.87 -13.17
C THR A 8 -17.03 -10.02 -12.07
N GLN A 9 -17.55 -8.80 -11.90
CA GLN A 9 -17.06 -7.88 -10.88
C GLN A 9 -17.14 -8.47 -9.47
N THR A 10 -18.19 -9.22 -9.18
CA THR A 10 -18.40 -9.89 -7.89
C THR A 10 -17.30 -10.92 -7.61
N VAL A 11 -16.91 -11.74 -8.59
CA VAL A 11 -15.84 -12.74 -8.44
C VAL A 11 -14.49 -12.08 -8.23
N ALA A 12 -14.19 -11.04 -9.02
CA ALA A 12 -12.95 -10.28 -8.86
C ALA A 12 -12.87 -9.58 -7.48
N ALA A 13 -13.97 -8.99 -7.02
CA ALA A 13 -14.05 -8.34 -5.71
C ALA A 13 -13.85 -9.32 -4.56
N ALA A 14 -14.52 -10.48 -4.61
CA ALA A 14 -14.37 -11.53 -3.62
C ALA A 14 -12.93 -12.06 -3.55
N LYS A 15 -12.30 -12.28 -4.72
CA LYS A 15 -10.90 -12.71 -4.82
C LYS A 15 -9.92 -11.67 -4.24
N ALA A 16 -10.22 -10.38 -4.40
CA ALA A 16 -9.44 -9.27 -3.86
C ALA A 16 -9.76 -8.96 -2.38
N GLY A 17 -10.74 -9.63 -1.76
CA GLY A 17 -11.12 -9.42 -0.37
C GLY A 17 -11.80 -8.06 -0.12
N ILE A 18 -12.46 -7.48 -1.13
CA ILE A 18 -13.14 -6.20 -1.02
C ILE A 18 -14.61 -6.32 -1.41
N SER A 19 -15.42 -5.34 -0.99
CA SER A 19 -16.82 -5.28 -1.43
C SER A 19 -16.92 -5.00 -2.93
N GLU A 20 -17.96 -5.53 -3.57
CA GLU A 20 -18.24 -5.25 -4.98
C GLU A 20 -18.43 -3.75 -5.24
N ARG A 21 -19.04 -3.02 -4.30
CA ARG A 21 -19.18 -1.55 -4.36
C ARG A 21 -17.81 -0.86 -4.41
N SER A 22 -16.86 -1.29 -3.59
CA SER A 22 -15.48 -0.77 -3.61
C SER A 22 -14.79 -1.06 -4.94
N ALA A 23 -14.92 -2.29 -5.45
CA ALA A 23 -14.36 -2.68 -6.73
C ALA A 23 -14.90 -1.83 -7.89
N ARG A 24 -16.23 -1.60 -7.95
CA ARG A 24 -16.84 -0.72 -8.95
C ARG A 24 -16.31 0.72 -8.88
N ARG A 25 -16.05 1.22 -7.66
CA ARG A 25 -15.50 2.56 -7.46
C ARG A 25 -14.04 2.67 -7.92
N ILE A 26 -13.25 1.60 -7.78
CA ILE A 26 -11.89 1.49 -8.33
C ILE A 26 -11.94 1.49 -9.87
N ASP A 27 -12.82 0.69 -10.47
CA ASP A 27 -12.97 0.61 -11.93
C ASP A 27 -13.39 1.94 -12.56
N GLN A 28 -14.22 2.72 -11.87
CA GLN A 28 -14.63 4.06 -12.28
C GLN A 28 -13.56 5.12 -11.99
N GLN A 29 -12.39 4.74 -11.46
CA GLN A 29 -11.32 5.65 -11.02
C GLN A 29 -11.77 6.68 -9.96
N LEU A 30 -12.89 6.41 -9.29
CA LEU A 30 -13.43 7.22 -8.19
C LEU A 30 -12.84 6.82 -6.83
N HIS A 31 -12.03 5.76 -6.79
CA HIS A 31 -11.26 5.40 -5.60
C HIS A 31 -9.93 6.16 -5.59
N GLN A 32 -9.89 7.25 -4.83
CA GLN A 32 -8.66 7.97 -4.52
C GLN A 32 -8.23 7.60 -3.10
N PRO A 33 -7.38 6.58 -2.92
CA PRO A 33 -6.81 6.30 -1.62
C PRO A 33 -5.92 7.48 -1.23
N GLN A 34 -6.41 8.36 -0.35
CA GLN A 34 -5.59 9.40 0.22
C GLN A 34 -4.60 8.75 1.19
N LYS A 35 -3.36 8.54 0.73
CA LYS A 35 -2.25 8.24 1.62
C LYS A 35 -1.93 9.52 2.39
N ARG A 36 -2.65 9.75 3.50
CA ARG A 36 -2.29 10.81 4.44
C ARG A 36 -0.88 10.53 4.91
N GLU A 37 0.05 11.40 4.58
CA GLU A 37 1.40 11.34 5.14
C GLU A 37 1.28 11.49 6.65
N ARG A 38 1.69 10.45 7.36
CA ARG A 38 1.82 10.52 8.81
C ARG A 38 3.14 11.21 9.10
N ASN A 39 3.04 12.37 9.74
CA ASN A 39 4.18 13.12 10.26
C ASN A 39 4.80 12.48 11.52
N TRP A 40 4.15 11.48 12.12
CA TRP A 40 4.65 10.80 13.31
C TRP A 40 4.76 9.28 13.12
N ARG A 41 5.81 8.69 13.70
CA ARG A 41 5.94 7.24 13.88
C ARG A 41 5.28 6.84 15.20
N THR A 42 4.52 5.74 15.19
CA THR A 42 3.89 5.21 16.42
C THR A 42 4.89 4.71 17.46
N ARG A 43 6.12 4.41 17.02
CA ARG A 43 7.20 3.94 17.88
C ARG A 43 8.46 4.74 17.58
N LYS A 44 9.30 4.90 18.60
CA LYS A 44 10.67 5.36 18.42
C LYS A 44 11.40 4.39 17.48
N ASP A 45 12.32 4.93 16.69
CA ASP A 45 13.12 4.12 15.78
C ASP A 45 14.04 3.20 16.60
N PRO A 46 13.88 1.87 16.53
CA PRO A 46 14.70 0.93 17.31
C PRO A 46 16.16 0.89 16.84
N LEU A 47 16.45 1.44 15.66
CA LEU A 47 17.79 1.44 15.08
C LEU A 47 18.47 2.81 15.15
N ALA A 48 17.81 3.83 15.72
CA ALA A 48 18.39 5.18 15.80
C ALA A 48 19.78 5.20 16.46
N GLU A 49 20.00 4.39 17.50
CA GLU A 49 21.27 4.35 18.24
C GLU A 49 22.40 3.65 17.47
N VAL A 50 22.07 2.73 16.57
CA VAL A 50 23.05 1.94 15.81
C VAL A 50 23.26 2.46 14.38
N TRP A 51 22.40 3.38 13.94
CA TRP A 51 22.44 3.94 12.59
C TRP A 51 23.77 4.64 12.32
N ASP A 52 24.16 5.55 13.21
CA ASP A 52 25.36 6.35 13.02
C ASP A 52 26.65 5.54 13.21
N SER A 53 26.62 4.51 14.06
CA SER A 53 27.82 3.73 14.41
C SER A 53 28.09 2.54 13.48
N ILE A 54 27.05 1.97 12.86
CA ILE A 54 27.19 0.76 12.02
C ILE A 54 26.90 1.07 10.55
N VAL A 55 25.80 1.78 10.28
CA VAL A 55 25.29 1.91 8.91
C VAL A 55 26.04 3.00 8.15
N LEU A 56 26.28 4.18 8.75
CA LEU A 56 27.00 5.26 8.08
C LEU A 56 28.42 4.86 7.63
N PRO A 57 29.26 4.22 8.46
CA PRO A 57 30.62 3.84 8.03
C PRO A 57 30.65 2.84 6.86
N LEU A 58 29.64 1.99 6.74
CA LEU A 58 29.53 1.01 5.64
C LEU A 58 29.09 1.65 4.31
N LEU A 59 28.49 2.84 4.34
CA LEU A 59 28.01 3.54 3.16
C LEU A 59 29.04 4.53 2.59
N GLU A 60 30.09 4.83 3.35
CA GLU A 60 31.17 5.76 2.95
C GLU A 60 32.33 5.07 2.21
N SER A 61 32.30 3.74 2.09
CA SER A 61 33.30 2.92 1.35
C SER A 61 32.90 2.69 -0.10
#